data_AF-A0A199XT35-F1
#
_entry.id   AF-A0A199XT35-F1
#
_cell.length_a   1.000
_cell.length_b   1.000
_cell.length_c   1.000
_cell.angle_alpha   90.00
_cell.angle_beta   90.00
_cell.angle_gamma   90.00
#
_symmetry.space_group_name_H-M   'P 1'
#
loop_
_entity.id
_entity.type
_entity.pdbx_description
1 polymer ?
#
loop_
_entity_poly.entity_id
_entity_poly.type
_entity_poly.pdbx_seq_one_letter_code
_entity_poly.pdbx_strand_id
1 'polypeptide(L)'
;MLERIDIINNFNPLKGDSDADTFVRYRKSKWLLLVNGVLAGICFLFVFLAIINEYLELEHLPKWSKSGTMFLVSFSFFINLQSEIYKTVLLQHLIRIENKNSNQIEETNSKLEAILSNITNTKRALPIILLAILLIIGSVIQVLSDGAFEYWNYFILPLIVLLLLSIYRTFSNYTALKENIAAFENQTLYA
;
A
#
# COMPACT_ATOMS: atom_id res chain seq x y z
N MET A 1 13.44 -13.20 20.71
CA MET A 1 13.38 -13.50 19.27
C MET A 1 12.06 -14.12 18.84
N LEU A 2 11.64 -15.25 19.45
CA LEU A 2 10.36 -15.91 19.15
C LEU A 2 9.18 -14.93 19.16
N GLU A 3 9.09 -14.10 20.19
CA GLU A 3 8.09 -13.03 20.31
C GLU A 3 8.04 -12.09 19.08
N ARG A 4 9.20 -11.69 18.54
CA ARG A 4 9.27 -10.80 17.38
C ARG A 4 8.82 -11.49 16.10
N ILE A 5 9.18 -12.77 15.95
CA ILE A 5 8.74 -13.60 14.84
C ILE A 5 7.21 -13.78 14.91
N ASP A 6 6.67 -14.03 16.09
CA ASP A 6 5.24 -14.19 16.32
C ASP A 6 4.46 -12.89 16.03
N ILE A 7 4.96 -11.73 16.48
CA ILE A 7 4.37 -10.42 16.17
C ILE A 7 4.28 -10.23 14.65
N ILE A 8 5.34 -10.57 13.91
CA ILE A 8 5.38 -10.40 12.45
C ILE A 8 4.48 -11.42 11.74
N ASN A 9 4.50 -12.68 12.13
CA ASN A 9 3.67 -13.72 11.50
C ASN A 9 2.18 -13.52 11.78
N ASN A 10 1.81 -12.92 12.91
CA ASN A 10 0.42 -12.57 13.23
C ASN A 10 -0.08 -11.29 12.52
N PHE A 11 0.79 -10.56 11.82
CA PHE A 11 0.38 -9.43 11.00
C PHE A 11 -0.57 -9.92 9.89
N ASN A 12 -1.78 -9.36 9.83
CA ASN A 12 -2.88 -9.86 8.98
C ASN A 12 -2.50 -10.10 7.49
N PRO A 13 -1.69 -9.24 6.84
CA PRO A 13 -1.19 -9.51 5.48
C PRO A 13 -0.29 -10.75 5.34
N LEU A 14 0.36 -11.19 6.41
CA LEU A 14 1.30 -12.32 6.43
C LEU A 14 0.71 -13.61 7.01
N LYS A 15 -0.46 -13.53 7.66
CA LYS A 15 -1.10 -14.61 8.43
C LYS A 15 -1.52 -15.82 7.57
N GLY A 16 -1.92 -15.60 6.32
CA GLY A 16 -2.38 -16.67 5.42
C GLY A 16 -1.27 -17.46 4.71
N ASP A 17 -0.02 -17.00 4.81
CA ASP A 17 1.15 -17.61 4.17
C ASP A 17 2.15 -18.13 5.24
N SER A 18 1.75 -18.32 6.51
CA SER A 18 2.66 -18.62 7.62
C SER A 18 3.40 -19.95 7.52
N ASP A 19 2.81 -20.92 6.82
CA ASP A 19 3.32 -22.31 6.77
C ASP A 19 4.43 -22.48 5.72
N ALA A 20 4.61 -21.48 4.85
CA ALA A 20 5.66 -21.48 3.85
C ALA A 20 6.97 -20.92 4.41
N ASP A 21 8.10 -21.38 3.85
CA ASP A 21 9.43 -20.86 4.16
C ASP A 21 9.52 -19.33 3.98
N THR A 22 10.16 -18.65 4.94
CA THR A 22 10.28 -17.18 5.00
C THR A 22 10.91 -16.60 3.71
N PHE A 23 11.90 -17.27 3.14
CA PHE A 23 12.55 -16.83 1.91
C PHE A 23 11.64 -16.97 0.69
N VAL A 24 10.85 -18.05 0.61
CA VAL A 24 9.83 -18.24 -0.44
C VAL A 24 8.76 -17.13 -0.37
N ARG A 25 8.26 -16.85 0.83
CA ARG A 25 7.29 -15.77 1.09
C ARG A 25 7.85 -14.41 0.65
N TYR A 26 9.10 -14.11 1.02
CA TYR A 26 9.79 -12.88 0.63
C TYR A 26 9.90 -12.74 -0.89
N ARG A 27 10.31 -13.80 -1.60
CA ARG A 27 10.43 -13.77 -3.06
C ARG A 27 9.09 -13.52 -3.74
N LYS A 28 8.02 -14.19 -3.27
CA LYS A 28 6.64 -13.98 -3.75
C LYS A 28 6.19 -12.53 -3.53
N SER A 29 6.36 -12.01 -2.31
CA SER A 29 5.97 -10.64 -1.97
C SER A 29 6.73 -9.60 -2.78
N LYS A 30 8.05 -9.78 -2.95
CA LYS A 30 8.88 -8.90 -3.79
C LYS A 30 8.46 -8.92 -5.26
N TRP A 31 8.07 -10.08 -5.78
CA TRP A 31 7.56 -10.19 -7.14
C TRP A 31 6.22 -9.47 -7.31
N LEU A 32 5.28 -9.69 -6.39
CA LEU A 32 3.99 -9.00 -6.37
C LEU A 32 4.16 -7.48 -6.21
N LEU A 33 5.09 -7.04 -5.36
CA LEU A 33 5.44 -5.63 -5.21
C LEU A 33 5.86 -5.01 -6.55
N LEU A 34 6.72 -5.69 -7.30
CA LEU A 34 7.19 -5.22 -8.61
C LEU A 34 6.04 -5.17 -9.61
N VAL A 35 5.25 -6.25 -9.73
CA VAL A 35 4.13 -6.32 -10.66
C VAL A 35 3.08 -5.25 -10.35
N ASN A 36 2.65 -5.15 -9.09
CA ASN A 36 1.70 -4.12 -8.67
C ASN A 36 2.27 -2.71 -8.86
N GLY A 37 3.57 -2.51 -8.65
CA GLY A 37 4.23 -1.22 -8.85
C GLY A 37 4.22 -0.77 -10.30
N VAL A 38 4.55 -1.67 -11.22
CA VAL A 38 4.51 -1.41 -12.67
C VAL A 38 3.06 -1.14 -13.11
N LEU A 39 2.11 -2.00 -12.72
CA LEU A 39 0.71 -1.85 -13.11
C LEU A 39 0.08 -0.58 -12.53
N ALA A 40 0.33 -0.27 -11.26
CA ALA A 40 -0.11 1.00 -10.65
C ALA A 40 0.51 2.20 -11.37
N GLY A 41 1.80 2.14 -11.71
CA GLY A 41 2.49 3.20 -12.46
C GLY A 41 1.86 3.47 -13.82
N ILE A 42 1.57 2.42 -14.60
CA ILE A 42 0.89 2.53 -15.91
C ILE A 42 -0.50 3.13 -15.72
N CYS A 43 -1.27 2.64 -14.74
CA CYS A 43 -2.63 3.12 -14.52
C CYS A 43 -2.66 4.59 -14.06
N PHE A 44 -1.78 4.97 -13.13
CA PHE A 44 -1.68 6.36 -12.70
C PHE A 44 -1.22 7.27 -13.83
N LEU A 45 -0.25 6.84 -14.63
CA LEU A 45 0.16 7.61 -15.82
C LEU A 45 -1.04 7.87 -16.75
N PHE A 46 -1.84 6.84 -17.03
CA PHE A 46 -3.06 6.99 -17.83
C PHE A 46 -4.04 7.98 -17.21
N VAL A 47 -4.32 7.84 -15.91
CA VAL A 47 -5.24 8.71 -15.17
C VAL A 47 -4.74 10.16 -15.17
N PHE A 48 -3.44 10.40 -14.95
CA PHE A 48 -2.86 11.73 -14.99
C PHE A 48 -2.89 12.34 -16.39
N LEU A 49 -2.56 11.57 -17.44
CA LEU A 49 -2.69 12.03 -18.82
C LEU A 49 -4.14 12.38 -19.15
N ALA A 50 -5.11 11.62 -18.61
CA ALA A 50 -6.53 11.90 -18.82
C ALA A 50 -6.97 13.20 -18.13
N ILE A 51 -6.49 13.45 -16.92
CA ILE A 51 -6.73 14.70 -16.19
C ILE A 51 -6.12 15.89 -16.96
N ILE A 52 -4.87 15.77 -17.42
CA ILE A 52 -4.21 16.82 -18.21
C ILE A 52 -5.00 17.12 -19.49
N ASN A 53 -5.48 16.06 -20.15
CA ASN A 53 -6.24 16.20 -21.39
C ASN A 53 -7.57 16.93 -21.20
N GLU A 54 -8.18 16.83 -20.02
CA GLU A 54 -9.40 17.57 -19.70
C GLU A 54 -9.21 19.09 -19.78
N TYR A 55 -7.99 19.59 -19.58
CA TYR A 55 -7.67 21.02 -19.64
C TYR A 55 -6.98 21.46 -20.93
N LEU A 56 -6.33 20.54 -21.65
CA LEU A 56 -5.53 20.85 -22.84
C LEU A 56 -6.16 20.40 -24.16
N GLU A 57 -7.24 19.60 -24.12
CA GLU A 57 -8.00 19.14 -25.28
C GLU A 57 -7.14 18.52 -26.41
N LEU A 58 -6.13 17.73 -26.02
CA LEU A 58 -5.21 17.05 -26.94
C LEU A 58 -5.82 15.77 -27.50
N GLU A 59 -5.95 15.69 -28.83
CA GLU A 59 -6.63 14.58 -29.53
C GLU A 59 -6.06 13.18 -29.22
N HIS A 60 -4.74 13.08 -29.00
CA HIS A 60 -4.05 11.80 -28.82
C HIS A 60 -4.02 11.29 -27.37
N LEU A 61 -4.44 12.11 -26.41
CA LEU A 61 -4.42 11.74 -25.00
C LEU A 61 -5.74 11.06 -24.58
N PRO A 62 -5.70 10.19 -23.56
CA PRO A 62 -6.92 9.60 -23.02
C PRO A 62 -7.87 10.68 -22.52
N LYS A 63 -9.19 10.48 -22.67
CA LYS A 63 -10.19 11.42 -22.18
C LYS A 63 -10.55 11.10 -20.73
N TRP A 64 -10.66 12.13 -19.89
CA TRP A 64 -11.08 11.96 -18.50
C TRP A 64 -12.46 11.31 -18.41
N SER A 65 -13.41 11.67 -19.28
CA SER A 65 -14.74 11.04 -19.35
C SER A 65 -14.72 9.52 -19.59
N LYS A 66 -13.62 8.94 -20.06
CA LYS A 66 -13.48 7.48 -20.26
C LYS A 66 -12.53 6.82 -19.26
N SER A 67 -12.11 7.53 -18.21
CA SER A 67 -11.09 7.07 -17.27
C SER A 67 -11.62 6.18 -16.14
N GLY A 68 -12.95 6.09 -15.94
CA GLY A 68 -13.57 5.41 -14.79
C GLY A 68 -13.11 3.95 -14.61
N THR A 69 -13.04 3.16 -15.68
CA THR A 69 -12.54 1.77 -15.62
C THR A 69 -11.07 1.72 -15.22
N MET A 70 -10.24 2.57 -15.83
CA MET A 70 -8.81 2.62 -15.52
C MET A 70 -8.55 3.06 -14.09
N PHE A 71 -9.37 3.96 -13.56
CA PHE A 71 -9.33 4.36 -12.16
C PHE A 71 -9.62 3.17 -11.23
N LEU A 72 -10.70 2.40 -11.46
CA LEU A 72 -11.03 1.22 -10.64
C LEU A 72 -9.91 0.19 -10.60
N VAL A 73 -9.30 -0.05 -11.77
CA VAL A 73 -8.14 -0.94 -11.91
C VAL A 73 -6.93 -0.38 -11.15
N SER A 74 -6.64 0.92 -11.30
CA SER A 74 -5.53 1.60 -10.62
C SER A 74 -5.62 1.47 -9.09
N PHE A 75 -6.82 1.62 -8.55
CA PHE A 75 -7.07 1.60 -7.12
C PHE A 75 -6.79 0.22 -6.53
N SER A 76 -7.14 -0.84 -7.26
CA SER A 76 -6.90 -2.23 -6.86
C SER A 76 -5.40 -2.52 -6.76
N PHE A 77 -4.62 -2.11 -7.76
CA PHE A 77 -3.16 -2.27 -7.73
C PHE A 77 -2.50 -1.42 -6.65
N PHE A 78 -3.01 -0.21 -6.42
CA PHE A 78 -2.46 0.69 -5.41
C PHE A 78 -2.65 0.15 -3.97
N ILE A 79 -3.82 -0.37 -3.62
CA ILE A 79 -4.04 -1.01 -2.31
C ILE A 79 -3.10 -2.21 -2.12
N ASN A 80 -3.02 -3.07 -3.14
CA ASN A 80 -2.16 -4.25 -3.08
C ASN A 80 -0.68 -3.85 -2.95
N LEU A 81 -0.25 -2.81 -3.66
CA LEU A 81 1.12 -2.29 -3.58
C LEU A 81 1.49 -1.90 -2.15
N GLN A 82 0.63 -1.16 -1.44
CA GLN A 82 0.91 -0.74 -0.06
C GLN A 82 1.09 -1.94 0.88
N SER A 83 0.23 -2.95 0.76
CA SER A 83 0.32 -4.18 1.56
C SER A 83 1.64 -4.91 1.30
N GLU A 84 2.02 -5.06 0.03
CA GLU A 84 3.24 -5.75 -0.36
C GLU A 84 4.52 -5.00 0.06
N ILE A 85 4.49 -3.67 0.17
CA ILE A 85 5.61 -2.89 0.74
C ILE A 85 5.89 -3.34 2.18
N TYR A 86 4.86 -3.35 3.04
CA TYR A 86 5.05 -3.72 4.44
C TYR A 86 5.46 -5.18 4.60
N LYS A 87 4.83 -6.11 3.86
CA LYS A 87 5.20 -7.52 3.85
C LYS A 87 6.66 -7.73 3.46
N THR A 88 7.09 -7.10 2.38
CA THR A 88 8.46 -7.25 1.87
C THR A 88 9.49 -6.80 2.92
N VAL A 89 9.25 -5.66 3.58
CA VAL A 89 10.13 -5.13 4.62
C VAL A 89 10.19 -6.07 5.83
N LEU A 90 9.04 -6.57 6.29
CA LEU A 90 8.94 -7.50 7.41
C LEU A 90 9.59 -8.86 7.12
N LEU A 91 9.34 -9.43 5.95
CA LEU A 91 9.91 -10.72 5.55
C LEU A 91 11.42 -10.63 5.33
N GLN A 92 11.91 -9.52 4.76
CA GLN A 92 13.34 -9.27 4.65
C GLN A 92 13.99 -9.23 6.03
N HIS A 93 13.32 -8.62 7.00
CA HIS A 93 13.78 -8.58 8.37
C HIS A 93 13.78 -9.97 9.03
N LEU A 94 12.71 -10.76 8.86
CA LEU A 94 12.67 -12.14 9.35
C LEU A 94 13.86 -12.96 8.85
N ILE A 95 14.17 -12.92 7.55
CA ILE A 95 15.32 -13.63 6.96
C ILE A 95 16.65 -13.25 7.66
N ARG A 96 16.80 -12.00 8.09
CA ARG A 96 18.03 -11.53 8.77
C ARG A 96 18.16 -12.02 10.20
N ILE A 97 17.04 -12.30 10.87
CA ILE A 97 17.03 -12.65 12.30
C ILE A 97 16.78 -14.13 12.56
N GLU A 98 16.23 -14.89 11.62
CA GLU A 98 15.79 -16.30 11.75
C GLU A 98 16.89 -17.25 12.25
N ASN A 99 18.17 -16.90 12.05
CA ASN A 99 19.33 -17.70 12.47
C ASN A 99 20.21 -17.04 13.54
N LYS A 100 19.73 -15.99 14.21
CA LYS A 100 20.51 -15.26 15.21
C LYS A 100 20.01 -15.57 16.61
N ASN A 101 20.86 -15.42 17.62
CA ASN A 101 20.43 -15.42 19.01
C ASN A 101 20.48 -13.97 19.48
N SER A 102 19.34 -13.42 19.87
CA SER A 102 19.28 -12.10 20.48
C SER A 102 18.52 -12.16 21.78
N ASN A 103 19.04 -11.43 22.77
CA ASN A 103 18.31 -11.14 23.99
C ASN A 103 17.00 -10.41 23.64
N GLN A 104 15.95 -10.64 24.42
CA GLN A 104 14.67 -9.97 24.25
C GLN A 104 14.84 -8.46 24.49
N ILE A 105 14.50 -7.65 23.48
CA ILE A 105 14.44 -6.19 23.60
C ILE A 105 12.96 -5.80 23.57
N GLU A 106 12.30 -5.96 24.72
CA GLU A 106 10.85 -5.75 24.90
C GLU A 106 10.37 -4.40 24.34
N GLU A 107 11.17 -3.33 24.51
CA GLU A 107 10.82 -2.00 24.01
C GLU A 107 10.66 -1.95 22.48
N THR A 108 11.55 -2.60 21.74
CA THR A 108 11.49 -2.61 20.27
C THR A 108 10.36 -3.49 19.75
N ASN A 109 10.01 -4.55 20.47
CA ASN A 109 8.88 -5.43 20.13
C ASN A 109 7.54 -4.73 20.37
N SER A 110 7.37 -4.07 21.52
CA SER A 110 6.18 -3.27 21.82
C SER A 110 5.97 -2.14 20.79
N LYS A 111 7.05 -1.44 20.40
CA LYS A 111 7.01 -0.43 19.34
C LYS A 111 6.60 -1.03 17.98
N LEU A 112 7.11 -2.22 17.64
CA LEU A 112 6.73 -2.91 16.41
C LEU A 112 5.24 -3.24 16.39
N GLU A 113 4.71 -3.81 17.48
CA GLU A 113 3.30 -4.14 17.61
C GLU A 113 2.40 -2.90 17.47
N ALA A 114 2.79 -1.78 18.08
CA ALA A 114 2.08 -0.52 17.94
C ALA A 114 2.08 0.01 16.48
N ILE A 115 3.20 -0.14 15.76
CA ILE A 115 3.29 0.22 14.34
C ILE A 115 2.37 -0.68 13.49
N LEU A 116 2.43 -1.99 13.69
CA LEU A 116 1.60 -2.95 12.94
C LEU A 116 0.11 -2.75 13.22
N SER A 117 -0.26 -2.49 14.47
CA SER A 117 -1.61 -2.10 14.86
C SER A 117 -2.05 -0.80 14.19
N ASN A 118 -1.18 0.21 14.12
CA ASN A 118 -1.48 1.46 13.41
C ASN A 118 -1.67 1.27 11.90
N ILE A 119 -0.90 0.38 11.28
CA ILE A 119 -1.04 0.04 9.86
C ILE A 119 -2.42 -0.57 9.60
N THR A 120 -2.86 -1.51 10.44
CA THR A 120 -4.16 -2.20 10.30
C THR A 120 -5.34 -1.44 10.90
N ASN A 121 -5.13 -0.32 11.60
CA ASN A 121 -6.19 0.40 12.29
C ASN A 121 -7.19 1.04 11.31
N THR A 122 -8.36 0.41 11.21
CA THR A 122 -9.48 0.84 10.36
C THR A 122 -10.04 2.20 10.77
N LYS A 123 -10.06 2.54 12.07
CA LYS A 123 -10.58 3.84 12.54
C LYS A 123 -9.74 4.99 12.04
N ARG A 124 -8.41 4.85 12.09
CA ARG A 124 -7.49 5.85 11.51
C ARG A 124 -7.57 5.89 9.99
N ALA A 125 -7.99 4.81 9.34
CA ALA A 125 -8.18 4.74 7.89
C ALA A 125 -9.53 5.25 7.40
N LEU A 126 -10.48 5.51 8.32
CA LEU A 126 -11.85 5.84 7.96
C LEU A 126 -11.98 6.99 6.95
N PRO A 127 -11.25 8.13 7.06
CA PRO A 127 -11.36 9.20 6.06
C PRO A 127 -10.92 8.75 4.66
N ILE A 128 -9.83 7.97 4.57
CA ILE A 128 -9.32 7.43 3.31
C ILE A 128 -10.31 6.41 2.73
N ILE A 129 -10.88 5.55 3.58
CA ILE A 129 -11.87 4.54 3.19
C ILE A 129 -13.13 5.21 2.64
N LEU A 130 -13.67 6.23 3.33
CA LEU A 130 -14.86 6.95 2.88
C LEU A 130 -14.62 7.64 1.54
N LEU A 131 -13.46 8.28 1.37
CA LEU A 131 -13.07 8.93 0.12
C LEU A 131 -12.91 7.92 -1.02
N ALA A 132 -12.33 6.75 -0.74
CA ALA A 132 -12.23 5.65 -1.68
C ALA A 132 -13.61 5.12 -2.10
N ILE A 133 -14.52 4.92 -1.15
CA ILE A 133 -15.89 4.47 -1.44
C ILE A 133 -16.61 5.49 -2.33
N LEU A 134 -16.49 6.78 -2.03
CA LEU A 134 -17.07 7.85 -2.86
C LEU A 134 -16.55 7.75 -4.30
N LEU A 135 -15.23 7.65 -4.48
CA LEU A 135 -14.60 7.55 -5.80
C LEU A 135 -15.00 6.28 -6.56
N ILE A 136 -15.11 5.14 -5.87
CA ILE A 136 -15.56 3.87 -6.47
C ILE A 136 -16.99 4.01 -6.97
N ILE A 137 -17.90 4.55 -6.16
CA ILE A 137 -19.31 4.76 -6.55
C ILE A 137 -19.38 5.67 -7.79
N GLY A 138 -18.68 6.81 -7.76
CA GLY A 138 -18.64 7.72 -8.91
C GLY A 138 -18.09 7.07 -10.17
N SER A 139 -17.05 6.24 -10.04
CA SER A 139 -16.43 5.53 -11.17
C SER A 139 -17.36 4.47 -11.75
N VAL A 140 -18.09 3.75 -10.90
CA VAL A 140 -19.10 2.78 -11.35
C VAL A 140 -20.21 3.49 -12.12
N ILE A 141 -20.73 4.61 -11.60
CA ILE A 141 -21.75 5.41 -12.29
C ILE A 141 -21.22 5.91 -13.64
N GLN A 142 -19.98 6.42 -13.67
CA GLN A 142 -19.33 6.89 -14.90
C GLN A 142 -19.25 5.80 -15.97
N VAL A 143 -18.85 4.59 -15.57
CA VAL A 143 -18.75 3.44 -16.46
C VAL A 143 -20.14 3.00 -16.96
N LEU A 144 -21.13 2.94 -16.07
CA LEU A 144 -22.50 2.53 -16.44
C LEU A 144 -23.23 3.55 -17.31
N SER A 145 -22.79 4.81 -17.27
CA SER A 145 -23.36 5.91 -18.05
C SER A 145 -22.60 6.15 -19.36
N ASP A 146 -21.72 5.22 -19.79
CA ASP A 146 -20.87 5.33 -20.98
C ASP A 146 -20.08 6.65 -21.06
N GLY A 147 -19.66 7.15 -19.90
CA GLY A 147 -18.91 8.39 -19.79
C GLY A 147 -19.74 9.67 -19.74
N ALA A 148 -21.07 9.57 -19.76
CA ALA A 148 -21.99 10.72 -19.77
C ALA A 148 -22.36 11.26 -18.37
N PHE A 149 -21.71 10.82 -17.30
CA PHE A 149 -22.02 11.31 -15.96
C PHE A 149 -21.39 12.70 -15.72
N GLU A 150 -22.27 13.70 -15.68
CA GLU A 150 -21.94 15.15 -15.69
C GLU A 150 -21.03 15.59 -14.53
N TYR A 151 -21.06 14.87 -13.41
CA TYR A 151 -20.30 15.23 -12.21
C TYR A 151 -18.88 14.64 -12.17
N TRP A 152 -18.47 13.86 -13.17
CA TRP A 152 -17.20 13.14 -13.17
C TRP A 152 -15.98 14.05 -13.03
N ASN A 153 -16.04 15.27 -13.55
CA ASN A 153 -14.95 16.26 -13.43
C ASN A 153 -14.69 16.66 -11.97
N TYR A 154 -15.72 16.65 -11.12
CA TYR A 154 -15.57 16.96 -9.69
C TYR A 154 -14.84 15.85 -8.92
N PHE A 155 -14.67 14.65 -9.48
CA PHE A 155 -13.96 13.54 -8.85
C PHE A 155 -12.43 13.67 -8.95
N ILE A 156 -11.91 14.58 -9.78
CA ILE A 156 -10.47 14.86 -9.90
C ILE A 156 -9.87 15.28 -8.55
N LEU A 157 -10.52 16.22 -7.86
CA LEU A 157 -10.02 16.75 -6.59
C LEU A 157 -10.04 15.69 -5.46
N PRO A 158 -11.15 14.98 -5.19
CA PRO A 158 -11.17 13.85 -4.26
C PRO A 158 -10.12 12.78 -4.59
N LEU A 159 -9.86 12.49 -5.86
CA LEU A 159 -8.81 11.56 -6.29
C LEU A 159 -7.42 12.04 -5.86
N ILE A 160 -7.08 13.31 -6.14
CA ILE A 160 -5.79 13.88 -5.74
C ILE A 160 -5.63 13.83 -4.22
N VAL A 161 -6.66 14.20 -3.46
CA VAL A 161 -6.67 14.14 -1.99
C VAL A 161 -6.45 12.71 -1.50
N LEU A 162 -7.12 11.72 -2.12
CA LEU A 162 -6.96 10.30 -1.78
C LEU A 162 -5.51 9.86 -1.96
N LEU A 163 -4.90 10.21 -3.10
CA LEU A 163 -3.52 9.82 -3.41
C LEU A 163 -2.54 10.44 -2.43
N LEU A 164 -2.64 11.75 -2.16
CA LEU A 164 -1.74 12.44 -1.23
C LEU A 164 -1.84 11.86 0.18
N LEU A 165 -3.05 11.67 0.71
CA LEU A 165 -3.26 11.10 2.05
C LEU A 165 -2.73 9.66 2.13
N SER A 166 -2.98 8.87 1.09
CA SER A 166 -2.52 7.49 1.04
C SER A 166 -1.00 7.39 0.96
N ILE A 167 -0.35 8.16 0.08
CA ILE A 167 1.11 8.21 -0.05
C ILE A 167 1.74 8.65 1.28
N TYR A 168 1.23 9.73 1.88
CA TYR A 168 1.73 10.23 3.16
C TYR A 168 1.64 9.16 4.24
N ARG A 169 0.48 8.51 4.39
CA ARG A 169 0.28 7.44 5.37
C ARG A 169 1.23 6.26 5.12
N THR A 170 1.36 5.83 3.86
CA THR A 170 2.24 4.72 3.51
C THR A 170 3.69 5.03 3.83
N PHE A 171 4.15 6.23 3.47
CA PHE A 171 5.52 6.67 3.72
C PHE A 171 5.80 6.78 5.23
N SER A 172 4.90 7.41 5.99
CA SER A 172 5.04 7.55 7.45
C SER A 172 5.14 6.19 8.15
N ASN A 173 4.27 5.24 7.82
CA ASN A 173 4.31 3.90 8.39
C ASN A 173 5.57 3.12 7.97
N TYR A 174 5.97 3.24 6.70
CA TYR A 174 7.17 2.59 6.18
C TYR A 174 8.43 3.08 6.88
N THR A 175 8.56 4.39 7.09
CA THR A 175 9.68 5.00 7.82
C THR A 175 9.71 4.50 9.26
N ALA A 176 8.59 4.55 9.98
CA ALA A 176 8.51 4.06 11.35
C ALA A 176 8.87 2.56 11.46
N LEU A 177 8.41 1.74 10.50
CA LEU A 177 8.73 0.32 10.44
C LEU A 177 10.23 0.09 10.21
N LYS A 178 10.83 0.81 9.26
CA LYS A 178 12.27 0.71 8.98
C LYS A 178 13.13 1.15 10.15
N GLU A 179 12.77 2.24 10.81
CA GLU A 179 13.48 2.74 11.99
C GLU A 179 13.44 1.70 13.13
N ASN A 180 12.28 1.10 13.40
CA ASN A 180 12.16 0.04 14.40
C ASN A 180 13.01 -1.19 14.05
N ILE A 181 12.97 -1.62 12.79
CA ILE A 181 13.76 -2.76 12.30
C ILE A 181 15.25 -2.46 12.43
N ALA A 182 15.70 -1.28 12.00
CA ALA A 182 17.10 -0.89 12.08
C ALA A 182 17.58 -0.79 13.53
N ALA A 183 16.76 -0.26 14.44
CA ALA A 183 17.07 -0.21 15.87
C ALA A 183 17.27 -1.62 16.44
N PHE A 184 16.36 -2.56 16.13
CA PHE A 184 16.47 -3.95 16.54
C PHE A 184 17.72 -4.62 15.95
N GLU A 185 17.95 -4.48 14.64
CA GLU A 185 19.11 -5.07 13.97
C GLU A 185 20.42 -4.49 14.52
N ASN A 186 20.51 -3.18 14.78
CA ASN A 186 21.73 -2.59 15.33
C ASN A 186 22.07 -3.13 16.72
N GLN A 187 21.07 -3.33 17.57
CA GLN A 187 21.24 -3.86 18.93
C GLN A 187 21.54 -5.36 18.96
N THR A 188 21.29 -6.09 17.87
CA THR A 188 21.38 -7.57 17.85
C THR A 188 22.42 -8.09 16.86
N LEU A 189 22.86 -7.29 15.89
CA LEU A 189 23.87 -7.66 14.89
C LEU A 189 25.26 -7.10 15.19
N TYR A 190 25.35 -6.03 15.99
CA TYR A 190 26.61 -5.37 16.37
C TYR A 190 26.85 -5.37 17.89
N ALA A 191 26.05 -6.11 18.65
CA ALA A 191 26.28 -6.44 20.05
C ALA A 191 26.91 -7.83 20.14
#